data_AF-A0A413DGU7-F1
#
_entry.id   AF-A0A413DGU7-F1
#
_cell.length_a   1.000
_cell.length_b   1.000
_cell.length_c   1.000
_cell.angle_alpha   90.00
_cell.angle_beta   90.00
_cell.angle_gamma   90.00
#
_symmetry.space_group_name_H-M   'P 1'
#
loop_
_entity.id
_entity.type
_entity.pdbx_description
1 polymer ?
#
loop_
_entity_poly.entity_id
_entity_poly.type
_entity_poly.pdbx_seq_one_letter_code
_entity_poly.pdbx_strand_id
1 'polypeptide(L)'
;MNRRQKKKQFKKRFGINPPRGISIKTATCTMQHREKVIAAFERIKKAILDLWEMIKQPALELATALKEATTALISNKEKRRRQYAALQVFQTKVITQQRQQESEVMQIESDINISNHDRR
;
A
#
# COMPACT_ATOMS: atom_id res chain seq x y z
N MET A 1 -0.12 -8.21 -64.59
CA MET A 1 1.13 -8.81 -64.05
C MET A 1 0.82 -10.01 -63.16
N ASN A 2 1.37 -11.20 -63.49
CA ASN A 2 1.12 -12.44 -62.75
C ASN A 2 1.77 -12.41 -61.34
N ARG A 3 1.24 -13.18 -60.39
CA ARG A 3 1.73 -13.33 -59.01
C ARG A 3 3.23 -13.59 -58.93
N ARG A 4 3.79 -14.44 -59.80
CA ARG A 4 5.25 -14.73 -59.83
C ARG A 4 6.08 -13.49 -60.16
N GLN A 5 5.62 -12.68 -61.11
CA GLN A 5 6.29 -11.42 -61.49
C GLN A 5 6.21 -10.41 -60.33
N LYS A 6 5.06 -10.28 -59.66
CA LYS A 6 4.89 -9.38 -58.50
C LYS A 6 5.83 -9.75 -57.36
N LYS A 7 6.01 -11.05 -57.08
CA LYS A 7 6.98 -11.54 -56.09
C LYS A 7 8.44 -11.23 -56.48
N LYS A 8 8.80 -11.41 -57.76
CA LYS A 8 10.15 -11.06 -58.26
C LYS A 8 10.44 -9.56 -58.13
N GLN A 9 9.48 -8.69 -58.48
CA GLN A 9 9.63 -7.24 -58.32
C GLN A 9 9.77 -6.83 -56.86
N PHE A 10 8.95 -7.40 -55.97
CA PHE A 10 9.08 -7.16 -54.53
C PHE A 10 10.48 -7.53 -54.03
N LYS A 11 10.97 -8.73 -54.38
CA LYS A 11 12.31 -9.19 -53.99
C LYS A 11 13.41 -8.29 -54.55
N LYS A 12 13.29 -7.84 -55.80
CA LYS A 12 14.24 -6.90 -56.41
C LYS A 12 14.28 -5.56 -55.66
N ARG A 13 13.13 -5.09 -55.19
CA ARG A 13 13.00 -3.79 -54.52
C ARG A 13 13.47 -3.80 -53.05
N PHE A 14 13.18 -4.86 -52.32
CA PHE A 14 13.40 -4.92 -50.87
C PHE A 14 14.44 -5.95 -50.43
N GLY A 15 15.08 -6.67 -51.36
CA GLY A 15 16.08 -7.71 -51.08
C GLY A 15 15.52 -9.02 -50.50
N ILE A 16 14.27 -9.01 -50.02
CA ILE A 16 13.64 -10.13 -49.33
C ILE A 16 12.43 -10.68 -50.09
N ASN A 17 12.09 -11.94 -49.85
CA ASN A 17 10.83 -12.50 -50.36
C ASN A 17 9.64 -11.86 -49.64
N PRO A 18 8.50 -11.67 -50.33
CA PRO A 18 7.30 -11.18 -49.67
C PRO A 18 6.83 -12.20 -48.61
N PRO A 19 6.36 -11.73 -47.43
CA PRO A 19 5.87 -12.59 -46.36
C PRO A 19 4.77 -13.54 -46.83
N ARG A 20 4.75 -14.76 -46.30
CA ARG A 20 3.67 -15.72 -46.53
C ARG A 20 2.40 -15.23 -45.82
N GLY A 21 1.24 -15.49 -46.41
CA GLY A 21 -0.06 -15.11 -45.83
C GLY A 21 -0.47 -13.64 -46.00
N ILE A 22 0.41 -12.76 -46.50
CA ILE A 22 0.13 -11.33 -46.67
C ILE A 22 0.07 -10.98 -48.17
N SER A 23 -0.85 -10.09 -48.54
CA SER A 23 -0.93 -9.58 -49.91
C SER A 23 0.35 -8.83 -50.29
N ILE A 24 0.80 -8.94 -51.55
CA ILE A 24 2.01 -8.22 -52.01
C ILE A 24 1.83 -6.70 -51.88
N LYS A 25 0.61 -6.19 -52.06
CA LYS A 25 0.28 -4.77 -51.89
C LYS A 25 0.53 -4.33 -50.45
N THR A 26 -0.02 -5.08 -49.49
CA THR A 26 0.17 -4.81 -48.06
C THR A 26 1.64 -4.90 -47.67
N ALA A 27 2.34 -5.97 -48.06
CA ALA A 27 3.76 -6.13 -47.79
C ALA A 27 4.60 -4.99 -48.36
N THR A 28 4.26 -4.49 -49.55
CA THR A 28 4.97 -3.36 -50.18
C THR A 28 4.77 -2.08 -49.37
N CYS A 29 3.52 -1.78 -48.99
CA CYS A 29 3.19 -0.63 -48.15
C CYS A 29 3.93 -0.69 -46.80
N THR A 30 3.90 -1.85 -46.13
CA THR A 30 4.62 -2.06 -44.87
C THR A 30 6.11 -1.84 -45.02
N MET A 31 6.74 -2.40 -46.06
CA MET A 31 8.18 -2.21 -46.29
C MET A 31 8.54 -0.76 -46.61
N GLN A 32 7.70 -0.03 -47.36
CA GLN A 32 7.92 1.39 -47.67
C GLN A 32 7.87 2.29 -46.44
N HIS A 33 7.08 1.92 -45.43
CA HIS A 33 6.91 2.71 -44.22
C HIS A 33 7.58 2.08 -43.00
N ARG A 34 8.37 1.01 -43.18
CA ARG A 34 8.96 0.22 -42.09
C ARG A 34 9.71 1.10 -41.09
N GLU A 35 10.59 1.97 -41.57
CA GLU A 35 11.39 2.84 -40.70
C GLU A 35 10.53 3.81 -39.90
N LYS A 36 9.51 4.42 -40.54
CA LYS A 36 8.56 5.33 -39.87
C LYS A 36 7.77 4.60 -38.79
N VAL A 37 7.32 3.38 -39.08
CA VAL A 37 6.59 2.54 -38.14
C VAL A 37 7.48 2.15 -36.96
N ILE A 38 8.71 1.69 -37.21
CA ILE A 38 9.69 1.37 -36.16
C ILE A 38 9.97 2.60 -35.29
N ALA A 39 10.24 3.76 -35.91
CA ALA A 39 10.50 4.99 -35.17
C ALA A 39 9.30 5.44 -34.31
N ALA A 40 8.07 5.26 -34.81
CA ALA A 40 6.86 5.54 -34.02
C ALA A 40 6.76 4.61 -32.80
N PHE A 41 7.02 3.31 -32.97
CA PHE A 41 7.04 2.36 -31.86
C PHE A 41 8.13 2.68 -30.83
N GLU A 42 9.33 3.07 -31.26
CA GLU A 42 10.41 3.48 -30.33
C GLU A 42 10.02 4.74 -29.54
N ARG A 43 9.35 5.72 -30.16
CA ARG A 43 8.83 6.88 -29.44
C ARG A 43 7.77 6.51 -28.41
N ILE A 44 6.84 5.61 -28.77
CA ILE A 44 5.81 5.12 -27.84
C ILE A 44 6.44 4.39 -26.68
N LYS A 45 7.38 3.48 -26.95
CA LYS A 45 8.13 2.75 -25.94
C LYS A 45 8.84 3.71 -24.98
N LYS A 46 9.51 4.73 -25.50
CA LYS A 46 10.17 5.76 -24.69
C LYS A 46 9.17 6.52 -23.82
N ALA A 47 8.05 6.97 -24.39
CA ALA A 47 7.02 7.68 -23.64
C ALA A 47 6.43 6.84 -22.49
N ILE A 48 6.20 5.54 -22.71
CA ILE A 48 5.74 4.63 -21.66
C ILE A 48 6.78 4.49 -20.54
N LEU A 49 8.05 4.36 -20.90
CA LEU A 49 9.14 4.28 -19.91
C LEU A 49 9.27 5.57 -19.11
N ASP A 50 9.22 6.72 -19.77
CA ASP A 50 9.28 8.03 -19.11
C ASP A 50 8.10 8.21 -18.14
N LEU A 51 6.89 7.82 -18.54
CA LEU A 51 5.71 7.85 -17.66
C LEU A 51 5.88 6.93 -16.45
N TRP A 52 6.41 5.73 -16.65
CA TRP A 52 6.68 4.80 -15.55
C TRP A 52 7.69 5.39 -14.55
N GLU A 53 8.77 5.99 -15.06
CA GLU A 53 9.80 6.63 -14.24
C GLU A 53 9.27 7.82 -13.43
N MET A 54 8.30 8.57 -13.98
CA MET A 54 7.62 9.64 -13.25
C MET A 54 6.69 9.13 -12.14
N ILE A 55 6.01 8.00 -12.36
CA ILE A 55 4.97 7.50 -11.45
C ILE A 55 5.55 6.60 -10.36
N LYS A 56 6.72 5.97 -10.57
CA LYS A 56 7.26 4.97 -9.64
C LYS A 56 7.45 5.50 -8.21
N GLN A 57 8.02 6.70 -8.04
CA GLN A 57 8.28 7.28 -6.72
C GLN A 57 6.98 7.74 -6.04
N PRO A 58 6.11 8.53 -6.70
CA PRO A 58 4.79 8.86 -6.16
C PRO A 58 3.95 7.64 -5.78
N ALA A 59 4.02 6.55 -6.56
CA ALA A 59 3.29 5.32 -6.25
C ALA A 59 3.84 4.63 -4.99
N LEU A 60 5.17 4.61 -4.80
CA LEU A 60 5.81 4.08 -3.58
C LEU A 60 5.49 4.95 -2.36
N GLU A 61 5.54 6.27 -2.50
CA GLU A 61 5.15 7.23 -1.46
C GLU A 61 3.68 7.08 -1.08
N LEU A 62 2.78 6.91 -2.06
CA LEU A 62 1.37 6.66 -1.81
C LEU A 62 1.16 5.33 -1.08
N ALA A 63 1.84 4.26 -1.51
CA ALA A 63 1.72 2.95 -0.88
C ALA A 63 2.21 2.96 0.58
N THR A 64 3.31 3.65 0.85
CA THR A 64 3.85 3.83 2.21
C THR A 64 2.91 4.67 3.07
N ALA A 65 2.44 5.81 2.57
CA ALA A 65 1.46 6.65 3.26
C ALA A 65 0.16 5.90 3.57
N LEU A 66 -0.35 5.08 2.63
CA LEU A 66 -1.54 4.26 2.86
C LEU A 66 -1.29 3.19 3.92
N LYS A 67 -0.10 2.57 3.95
CA LYS A 67 0.29 1.60 4.98
C LYS A 67 0.38 2.26 6.36
N GLU A 68 0.97 3.44 6.44
CA GLU A 68 1.03 4.24 7.67
C GLU A 68 -0.37 4.63 8.14
N ALA A 69 -1.21 5.16 7.25
CA ALA A 69 -2.60 5.50 7.55
C ALA A 69 -3.40 4.28 8.01
N THR A 70 -3.24 3.12 7.38
CA THR A 70 -3.88 1.89 7.86
C THR A 70 -3.37 1.46 9.23
N THR A 71 -2.07 1.52 9.51
CA THR A 71 -1.56 1.26 10.86
C THR A 71 -2.04 2.27 11.91
N ALA A 72 -2.16 3.54 11.54
CA ALA A 72 -2.70 4.59 12.39
C ALA A 72 -4.20 4.37 12.67
N LEU A 73 -4.98 3.99 11.64
CA LEU A 73 -6.40 3.66 11.74
C LEU A 73 -6.66 2.37 12.52
N ILE A 74 -5.79 1.35 12.38
CA ILE A 74 -5.83 0.09 13.14
C ILE A 74 -5.73 0.36 14.65
N SER A 75 -5.04 1.40 15.07
CA SER A 75 -4.92 1.69 16.49
C SER A 75 -6.17 2.36 17.09
N ASN A 76 -7.30 2.59 16.41
CA ASN A 76 -8.52 2.98 17.15
C ASN A 76 -9.00 1.87 18.11
N LYS A 77 -8.83 0.61 17.70
CA LYS A 77 -9.11 -0.56 18.55
C LYS A 77 -8.08 -0.69 19.67
N GLU A 78 -6.80 -0.46 19.35
CA GLU A 78 -5.70 -0.46 20.33
C GLU A 78 -5.78 0.73 21.31
N LYS A 79 -6.20 1.90 20.84
CA LYS A 79 -6.49 3.11 21.62
C LYS A 79 -7.64 2.87 22.58
N ARG A 80 -8.75 2.28 22.12
CA ARG A 80 -9.84 1.85 23.02
C ARG A 80 -9.35 0.82 24.02
N ARG A 81 -8.57 -0.20 23.60
CA ARG A 81 -8.00 -1.20 24.49
C ARG A 81 -7.15 -0.56 25.60
N ARG A 82 -6.29 0.40 25.26
CA ARG A 82 -5.47 1.15 26.23
C ARG A 82 -6.30 2.04 27.15
N GLN A 83 -7.35 2.68 26.65
CA GLN A 83 -8.28 3.46 27.47
C GLN A 83 -9.04 2.58 28.48
N TYR A 84 -9.54 1.42 28.05
CA TYR A 84 -10.19 0.46 28.95
C TYR A 84 -9.21 -0.09 30.00
N ALA A 85 -7.98 -0.41 29.61
CA ALA A 85 -6.95 -0.87 30.55
C ALA A 85 -6.62 0.22 31.59
N ALA A 86 -6.47 1.48 31.16
CA ALA A 86 -6.22 2.60 32.07
C ALA A 86 -7.39 2.85 33.04
N LEU A 87 -8.64 2.76 32.56
CA LEU A 87 -9.84 2.87 33.40
C LEU A 87 -9.91 1.75 34.44
N GLN A 88 -9.62 0.50 34.06
CA GLN A 88 -9.57 -0.61 35.02
C GLN A 88 -8.50 -0.38 36.09
N VAL A 89 -7.28 0.00 35.70
CA VAL A 89 -6.19 0.30 36.64
C VAL A 89 -6.59 1.42 37.61
N PHE A 90 -7.23 2.47 37.11
CA PHE A 90 -7.72 3.57 37.94
C PHE A 90 -8.78 3.09 38.95
N GLN A 91 -9.80 2.35 38.49
CA GLN A 91 -10.83 1.78 39.37
C GLN A 91 -10.24 0.87 40.45
N THR A 92 -9.29 0.01 40.09
CA THR A 92 -8.61 -0.87 41.04
C THR A 92 -7.86 -0.07 42.11
N LYS A 93 -7.15 1.01 41.72
CA LYS A 93 -6.44 1.89 42.67
C LYS A 93 -7.38 2.59 43.64
N VAL A 94 -8.51 3.10 43.17
CA VAL A 94 -9.50 3.75 44.03
C VAL A 94 -10.06 2.76 45.05
N ILE A 95 -10.43 1.55 44.62
CA ILE A 95 -10.94 0.50 45.52
C ILE A 95 -9.90 0.08 46.56
N THR A 96 -8.62 -0.03 46.16
CA THR A 96 -7.55 -0.41 47.10
C THR A 96 -7.28 0.70 48.13
N GLN A 97 -7.26 1.97 47.71
CA GLN A 97 -7.14 3.09 48.65
C GLN A 97 -8.31 3.15 49.63
N GLN A 98 -9.54 2.95 49.14
CA GLN A 98 -10.71 2.95 50.02
C GLN A 98 -10.63 1.84 51.07
N ARG A 99 -10.22 0.62 50.69
CA ARG A 99 -10.03 -0.49 51.65
C ARG A 99 -8.93 -0.23 52.67
N GLN A 100 -7.85 0.45 52.26
CA GLN A 100 -6.79 0.86 53.19
C GLN A 100 -7.32 1.87 54.21
N GLN A 101 -8.06 2.89 53.75
CA GLN A 101 -8.68 3.88 54.64
C GLN A 101 -9.69 3.23 55.60
N GLU A 102 -10.54 2.31 55.13
CA GLU A 102 -11.47 1.57 55.98
C GLU A 102 -10.74 0.74 57.04
N SER A 103 -9.61 0.14 56.68
CA SER A 103 -8.78 -0.64 57.61
C SER A 103 -8.09 0.26 58.65
N GLU A 104 -7.57 1.42 58.23
CA GLU A 104 -6.99 2.43 59.13
C GLU A 104 -8.02 2.96 60.12
N VAL A 105 -9.25 3.26 59.65
CA VAL A 105 -10.35 3.72 60.52
C VAL A 105 -10.73 2.63 61.53
N MET A 106 -10.92 1.38 61.09
CA MET A 106 -11.22 0.28 62.01
C MET A 106 -10.14 0.09 63.07
N GLN A 107 -8.87 0.28 62.70
CA GLN A 107 -7.76 0.15 63.64
C GLN A 107 -7.74 1.31 64.65
N ILE A 108 -7.99 2.54 64.21
CA ILE A 108 -8.15 3.69 65.11
C ILE A 108 -9.34 3.48 66.07
N GLU A 109 -10.49 3.01 65.57
CA GLU A 109 -11.66 2.72 66.40
C GLU A 109 -11.39 1.60 67.41
N SER A 110 -10.65 0.55 67.03
CA SER A 110 -10.24 -0.49 67.97
C SER A 110 -9.31 0.04 69.05
N ASP A 111 -8.32 0.86 68.67
CA ASP A 111 -7.33 1.42 69.59
C ASP A 111 -7.98 2.39 70.60
N ILE A 112 -8.96 3.19 70.15
CA ILE A 112 -9.76 4.06 71.02
C ILE A 112 -10.61 3.23 71.99
N ASN A 113 -11.25 2.15 71.53
CA ASN A 113 -12.07 1.29 72.39
C ASN A 113 -11.23 0.58 73.46
N ILE A 114 -10.03 0.09 73.11
CA ILE A 114 -9.07 -0.48 74.07
C ILE A 114 -8.66 0.58 75.09
N SER A 115 -8.25 1.77 74.64
CA SER A 115 -7.83 2.86 75.52
C SER A 115 -8.92 3.32 76.49
N ASN A 116 -10.19 3.31 76.07
CA ASN A 116 -11.33 3.67 76.92
C ASN A 116 -11.68 2.57 77.92
N HIS A 117 -11.46 1.29 77.58
CA HIS A 117 -11.67 0.18 78.50
C HIS A 117 -10.66 0.20 79.66
N ASP A 118 -9.40 0.54 79.38
CA ASP A 118 -8.32 0.63 80.39
C ASP A 118 -8.46 1.82 81.35
N ARG A 119 -9.32 2.80 81.04
CA ARG A 119 -9.59 3.98 81.89
C ARG A 119 -10.77 3.83 82.87
N ARG A 120 -11.51 2.72 82.81
CA ARG A 120 -12.62 2.40 83.73
C ARG A 120 -12.17 1.44 84.81
#